data_AF-A0A7C3BSD3-F1
#
_entry.id   AF-A0A7C3BSD3-F1
#
_cell.length_a   1.000
_cell.length_b   1.000
_cell.length_c   1.000
_cell.angle_alpha   90.00
_cell.angle_beta   90.00
_cell.angle_gamma   90.00
#
_symmetry.space_group_name_H-M   'P 1'
#
loop_
_entity.id
_entity.type
_entity.pdbx_description
1 polymer ?
#
loop_
_entity_poly.entity_id
_entity_poly.type
_entity_poly.pdbx_seq_one_letter_code
_entity_poly.pdbx_strand_id
1 'polypeptide(L)'
;MLFWVILGMEERSMARKLRWNLVFVIILLISLFPVLFNMPEPVLAAGGIWESYVVLNDTYYDVNATTSNPDFTNYLGVFSQPLKPLILNGGEVKTYKNNGTNITSARLYYRVYPQSSSPSGSFTDVNLPWAQNLGGGDQAWVESGQAANLVNGLSDGTYVLELYYEASTNGVDAGNPLYDNNGGSNYSTTFTVGPAVALWLDANTIAWNGTAGSSYQLLYDPDGGIDTAVAGATACTFPSPAVPCYVALTSSGTVSGYPKNPNATGLTRLLTGLADADVKHLLKGQVVVAAYNSGGALVDVTHVQPQSVLDDLYATAAVAATLGVTYTQGTTPTVQLWAPTAKSVTVRRYADSTTTISTTHPLTEDAASGVWSVTGVPAWDRDFYLFDVEVYVPSEDAVLHNLVTDPYASSLSTNSERSQLVDLDDAGLKPTGWDTLTKPTLANFEDITIYEMHLRDFSINDSTVGASDRGTYLAFTYDGDG
;
A
#
# COMPACT_ATOMS: atom_id res chain seq x y z
N MET A 1 -6.44 -9.50 -74.44
CA MET A 1 -7.72 -8.79 -74.19
C MET A 1 -7.39 -7.30 -74.21
N LEU A 2 -7.36 -6.65 -75.38
CA LEU A 2 -8.48 -5.89 -76.00
C LEU A 2 -9.06 -4.84 -75.05
N PHE A 3 -9.31 -3.56 -75.36
CA PHE A 3 -9.15 -2.60 -76.48
C PHE A 3 -9.75 -1.28 -75.88
N TRP A 4 -9.13 -0.07 -75.96
CA TRP A 4 -9.53 1.08 -76.83
C TRP A 4 -11.00 1.58 -76.71
N VAL A 5 -11.43 2.85 -76.85
CA VAL A 5 -10.91 4.22 -77.10
C VAL A 5 -12.10 5.22 -76.90
N ILE A 6 -11.94 6.55 -76.82
CA ILE A 6 -12.42 7.59 -77.80
C ILE A 6 -12.15 8.99 -77.15
N LEU A 7 -11.16 9.77 -77.65
CA LEU A 7 -11.25 11.00 -78.50
C LEU A 7 -11.87 12.23 -77.81
N GLY A 8 -11.40 13.48 -77.96
CA GLY A 8 -10.40 14.10 -78.83
C GLY A 8 -10.69 15.62 -78.94
N MET A 9 -9.71 16.41 -79.44
CA MET A 9 -9.82 17.81 -79.94
C MET A 9 -10.00 18.89 -78.84
N GLU A 10 -9.45 20.10 -78.89
CA GLU A 10 -8.61 20.82 -79.84
C GLU A 10 -7.97 22.00 -79.09
N GLU A 11 -6.83 22.46 -79.61
CA GLU A 11 -6.00 23.54 -79.11
C GLU A 11 -6.59 24.93 -79.47
N ARG A 12 -6.18 25.96 -78.72
CA ARG A 12 -6.18 27.42 -79.05
C ARG A 12 -7.43 28.23 -78.69
N SER A 13 -7.28 29.03 -77.62
CA SER A 13 -7.45 30.50 -77.65
C SER A 13 -7.89 31.03 -76.28
N MET A 14 -6.95 31.32 -75.37
CA MET A 14 -7.20 32.37 -74.36
C MET A 14 -5.94 32.92 -73.68
N ALA A 15 -4.81 32.97 -74.39
CA ALA A 15 -3.68 33.83 -74.01
C ALA A 15 -3.84 35.21 -74.67
N ARG A 16 -4.86 35.98 -74.26
CA ARG A 16 -5.07 37.43 -74.55
C ARG A 16 -6.45 37.85 -74.04
N LYS A 17 -6.60 38.00 -72.71
CA LYS A 17 -7.66 38.83 -72.06
C LYS A 17 -7.47 38.92 -70.53
N LEU A 18 -6.21 38.90 -70.08
CA LEU A 18 -5.83 39.17 -68.68
C LEU A 18 -4.98 40.44 -68.56
N ARG A 19 -5.39 41.47 -69.30
CA ARG A 19 -4.97 42.86 -69.18
C ARG A 19 -6.23 43.66 -69.47
N TRP A 20 -6.65 44.51 -68.55
CA TRP A 20 -7.97 45.16 -68.43
C TRP A 20 -8.94 44.48 -67.43
N ASN A 21 -8.53 44.47 -66.16
CA ASN A 21 -9.44 44.71 -65.01
C ASN A 21 -8.65 44.99 -63.70
N LEU A 22 -7.40 45.44 -63.81
CA LEU A 22 -6.52 45.73 -62.67
C LEU A 22 -6.43 47.23 -62.32
N VAL A 23 -7.29 48.08 -62.91
CA VAL A 23 -7.22 49.55 -62.76
C VAL A 23 -8.44 50.14 -62.03
N PHE A 24 -9.50 49.36 -61.78
CA PHE A 24 -10.70 49.86 -61.07
C PHE A 24 -10.84 49.43 -59.61
N VAL A 25 -9.95 48.58 -59.08
CA VAL A 25 -9.95 48.19 -57.65
C VAL A 25 -8.91 48.97 -56.83
N ILE A 26 -8.01 49.72 -57.48
CA ILE A 26 -6.91 50.44 -56.82
C ILE A 26 -7.30 51.88 -56.38
N ILE A 27 -8.45 52.42 -56.82
CA ILE A 27 -8.87 53.80 -56.49
C ILE A 27 -9.83 53.87 -55.29
N LEU A 28 -10.35 52.75 -54.78
CA LEU A 28 -11.12 52.72 -53.52
C LEU A 28 -10.26 52.50 -52.26
N LEU A 29 -8.95 52.26 -52.43
CA LEU A 29 -8.01 51.88 -51.36
C LEU A 29 -7.06 53.01 -50.93
N ILE A 30 -7.19 54.24 -51.46
CA ILE A 30 -6.27 55.37 -51.18
C ILE A 30 -7.05 56.65 -50.83
N SER A 31 -8.05 56.58 -49.95
CA SER A 31 -8.72 57.79 -49.44
C SER A 31 -9.10 57.77 -47.95
N LEU A 32 -8.62 56.79 -47.16
CA LEU A 32 -8.74 56.85 -45.70
C LEU A 32 -7.48 56.34 -45.01
N PHE A 33 -6.58 57.28 -44.70
CA PHE A 33 -5.70 57.23 -43.53
C PHE A 33 -5.72 58.65 -42.93
N PRO A 34 -5.76 58.87 -41.59
CA PRO A 34 -5.53 57.90 -40.52
C PRO A 34 -6.65 57.89 -39.46
N VAL A 35 -7.20 56.71 -39.16
CA VAL A 35 -7.58 56.43 -37.77
C VAL A 35 -6.44 55.55 -37.27
N LEU A 36 -5.60 56.11 -36.39
CA LEU A 36 -4.73 55.32 -35.53
C LEU A 36 -5.65 54.37 -34.74
N PHE A 37 -5.90 53.19 -35.26
CA PHE A 37 -6.29 52.07 -34.45
C PHE A 37 -5.02 51.62 -33.74
N ASN A 38 -4.96 52.04 -32.48
CA ASN A 38 -4.11 51.53 -31.43
C ASN A 38 -4.40 50.01 -31.31
N MET A 39 -3.82 49.21 -32.20
CA MET A 39 -3.71 47.77 -31.97
C MET A 39 -2.70 47.64 -30.84
N PRO A 40 -3.09 47.17 -29.65
CA PRO A 40 -2.09 46.88 -28.63
C PRO A 40 -1.08 45.91 -29.26
N GLU A 41 0.20 46.23 -29.16
CA GLU A 41 1.24 45.24 -29.39
C GLU A 41 0.88 43.97 -28.59
N PRO A 42 1.24 42.76 -29.05
CA PRO A 42 1.15 41.61 -28.17
C PRO A 42 1.89 41.98 -26.89
N VAL A 43 1.15 42.08 -25.78
CA VAL A 43 1.74 42.32 -24.47
C VAL A 43 2.58 41.08 -24.19
N LEU A 44 3.87 41.14 -24.52
CA LEU A 44 4.83 40.15 -24.05
C LEU A 44 4.73 40.17 -22.53
N ALA A 45 4.53 39.00 -21.92
CA ALA A 45 4.38 38.88 -20.46
C ALA A 45 5.50 39.67 -19.76
N ALA A 46 5.13 40.61 -18.89
CA ALA A 46 6.11 41.49 -18.23
C ALA A 46 6.85 40.78 -17.08
N GLY A 47 6.55 39.51 -16.82
CA GLY A 47 7.39 38.58 -16.07
C GLY A 47 7.05 37.13 -16.43
N GLY A 48 7.85 36.17 -15.97
CA GLY A 48 7.62 34.75 -16.22
C GLY A 48 8.50 33.85 -15.35
N ILE A 49 8.09 32.58 -15.23
CA ILE A 49 8.94 31.49 -14.75
C ILE A 49 9.55 30.84 -16.00
N TRP A 50 10.87 30.66 -16.03
CA TRP A 50 11.57 30.06 -17.17
C TRP A 50 12.34 28.80 -16.80
N GLU A 51 12.58 28.58 -15.52
CA GLU A 51 13.05 27.29 -14.99
C GLU A 51 12.31 26.94 -13.71
N SER A 52 11.93 25.67 -13.56
CA SER A 52 11.37 25.14 -12.32
C SER A 52 11.88 23.73 -11.99
N TYR A 53 12.02 23.50 -10.69
CA TYR A 53 12.52 22.27 -10.11
C TYR A 53 11.67 21.89 -8.90
N VAL A 54 11.42 20.60 -8.70
CA VAL A 54 10.85 20.06 -7.45
C VAL A 54 11.94 19.35 -6.66
N VAL A 55 11.96 19.54 -5.34
CA VAL A 55 12.95 18.88 -4.46
C VAL A 55 12.26 17.72 -3.75
N LEU A 56 12.64 16.49 -4.10
CA LEU A 56 12.13 15.25 -3.51
C LEU A 56 13.29 14.44 -2.92
N ASN A 57 13.23 14.07 -1.64
CA ASN A 57 14.31 13.38 -0.92
C ASN A 57 15.69 14.03 -1.19
N ASP A 58 15.77 15.35 -0.99
CA ASP A 58 16.96 16.20 -1.23
C ASP A 58 17.51 16.20 -2.68
N THR A 59 16.78 15.60 -3.62
CA THR A 59 17.13 15.58 -5.05
C THR A 59 16.29 16.60 -5.80
N TYR A 60 16.95 17.46 -6.58
CA TYR A 60 16.28 18.39 -7.49
C TYR A 60 15.90 17.64 -8.76
N TYR A 61 14.61 17.67 -9.13
CA TYR A 61 14.12 17.14 -10.39
C TYR A 61 13.75 18.28 -11.34
N ASP A 62 14.16 18.15 -12.60
CA ASP A 62 13.84 19.11 -13.66
C ASP A 62 12.35 18.99 -14.02
N VAL A 63 11.59 20.04 -13.73
CA VAL A 63 10.15 20.11 -14.07
C VAL A 63 9.98 20.86 -15.39
N ASN A 64 10.51 22.09 -15.43
CA ASN A 64 10.62 22.91 -16.63
C ASN A 64 12.06 23.40 -16.75
N ALA A 65 13.01 22.47 -16.84
CA ALA A 65 14.43 22.78 -16.97
C ALA A 65 15.10 21.73 -17.86
N THR A 66 16.34 22.00 -18.27
CA THR A 66 17.14 21.02 -19.01
C THR A 66 18.57 21.09 -18.49
N THR A 67 18.82 20.33 -17.43
CA THR A 67 20.09 20.33 -16.72
C THR A 67 20.66 18.90 -16.60
N SER A 68 21.58 18.68 -15.66
CA SER A 68 22.08 17.35 -15.31
C SER A 68 21.25 16.64 -14.24
N ASN A 69 20.26 17.31 -13.66
CA ASN A 69 19.34 16.73 -12.70
C ASN A 69 18.42 15.69 -13.37
N PRO A 70 17.83 14.76 -12.61
CA PRO A 70 16.82 13.85 -13.14
C PRO A 70 15.55 14.60 -13.58
N ASP A 71 14.93 14.18 -14.68
CA ASP A 71 13.65 14.74 -15.14
C ASP A 71 12.49 14.30 -14.24
N PHE A 72 11.54 15.20 -13.99
CA PHE A 72 10.27 14.89 -13.31
C PHE A 72 9.30 14.15 -14.25
N THR A 73 9.66 12.96 -14.73
CA THR A 73 8.81 12.19 -15.65
C THR A 73 8.73 10.67 -15.37
N ASN A 74 7.63 10.07 -15.85
CA ASN A 74 7.28 8.65 -15.91
C ASN A 74 7.06 7.92 -14.57
N TYR A 75 8.05 7.82 -13.68
CA TYR A 75 7.93 7.04 -12.44
C TYR A 75 9.05 7.34 -11.43
N LEU A 76 8.70 7.69 -10.20
CA LEU A 76 9.66 8.00 -9.12
C LEU A 76 10.18 6.77 -8.37
N GLY A 77 9.50 5.62 -8.49
CA GLY A 77 9.88 4.39 -7.78
C GLY A 77 8.84 3.89 -6.79
N VAL A 78 9.28 2.91 -5.98
CA VAL A 78 8.50 2.28 -4.90
C VAL A 78 8.94 2.84 -3.56
N PHE A 79 7.97 3.23 -2.74
CA PHE A 79 8.09 3.82 -1.42
C PHE A 79 7.24 3.04 -0.42
N SER A 80 7.54 3.18 0.87
CA SER A 80 6.79 2.54 1.96
C SER A 80 6.93 3.34 3.25
N GLN A 81 5.99 3.18 4.17
CA GLN A 81 6.09 3.78 5.49
C GLN A 81 6.55 2.75 6.52
N PRO A 82 7.33 3.16 7.54
CA PRO A 82 8.12 4.38 7.65
C PRO A 82 9.47 4.27 6.90
N LEU A 83 9.81 3.10 6.37
CA LEU A 83 11.18 2.75 5.94
C LEU A 83 11.67 3.46 4.68
N LYS A 84 10.79 3.83 3.75
CA LYS A 84 11.16 4.42 2.46
C LYS A 84 10.20 5.53 2.07
N PRO A 85 10.21 6.65 2.80
CA PRO A 85 9.28 7.75 2.55
C PRO A 85 9.62 8.48 1.25
N LEU A 86 8.61 9.10 0.66
CA LEU A 86 8.77 10.10 -0.39
C LEU A 86 8.53 11.49 0.24
N ILE A 87 9.60 12.22 0.50
CA ILE A 87 9.57 13.54 1.13
C ILE A 87 9.62 14.62 0.06
N LEU A 88 8.64 15.52 0.07
CA LEU A 88 8.67 16.78 -0.66
C LEU A 88 9.33 17.84 0.21
N ASN A 89 10.58 18.16 -0.14
CA ASN A 89 11.40 19.18 0.52
C ASN A 89 11.03 20.60 0.05
N GLY A 90 10.47 20.74 -1.15
CA GLY A 90 10.02 22.02 -1.70
C GLY A 90 10.28 22.10 -3.21
N GLY A 91 10.79 23.25 -3.66
CA GLY A 91 11.05 23.52 -5.07
C GLY A 91 11.93 24.74 -5.28
N GLU A 92 12.38 24.92 -6.52
CA GLU A 92 13.06 26.12 -6.98
C GLU A 92 12.38 26.63 -8.25
N VAL A 93 12.19 27.94 -8.35
CA VAL A 93 11.83 28.60 -9.60
C VAL A 93 12.75 29.76 -9.90
N LYS A 94 13.09 29.91 -11.19
CA LYS A 94 13.79 31.08 -11.70
C LYS A 94 12.84 31.92 -12.52
N THR A 95 12.82 33.20 -12.20
CA THR A 95 11.89 34.15 -12.77
C THR A 95 12.62 35.28 -13.45
N TYR A 96 12.06 35.80 -14.55
CA TYR A 96 12.50 37.03 -15.19
C TYR A 96 11.47 38.14 -15.03
N LYS A 97 11.90 39.39 -15.18
CA LYS A 97 11.03 40.57 -15.12
C LYS A 97 11.38 41.59 -16.20
N ASN A 98 10.35 42.21 -16.76
CA ASN A 98 10.40 43.21 -17.82
C ASN A 98 9.43 44.37 -17.53
N ASN A 99 9.61 45.49 -18.21
CA ASN A 99 8.62 46.59 -18.29
C ASN A 99 8.07 47.14 -16.94
N GLY A 100 8.86 47.13 -15.87
CA GLY A 100 8.48 47.70 -14.57
C GLY A 100 7.65 46.79 -13.67
N THR A 101 7.41 45.54 -14.08
CA THR A 101 6.85 44.48 -13.23
C THR A 101 7.93 43.91 -12.30
N ASN A 102 7.57 43.56 -11.07
CA ASN A 102 8.38 42.71 -10.19
C ASN A 102 7.60 41.46 -9.79
N ILE A 103 8.33 40.37 -9.54
CA ILE A 103 7.79 39.17 -8.88
C ILE A 103 7.74 39.46 -7.38
N THR A 104 6.59 39.19 -6.76
CA THR A 104 6.32 39.48 -5.35
C THR A 104 6.28 38.22 -4.48
N SER A 105 5.94 37.07 -5.06
CA SER A 105 6.01 35.77 -4.41
C SER A 105 6.05 34.64 -5.44
N ALA A 106 6.58 33.49 -5.04
CA ALA A 106 6.51 32.25 -5.78
C ALA A 106 5.98 31.13 -4.88
N ARG A 107 5.21 30.20 -5.46
CA ARG A 107 4.62 29.05 -4.77
C ARG A 107 4.67 27.81 -5.66
N LEU A 108 4.89 26.66 -5.02
CA LEU A 108 4.67 25.34 -5.58
C LEU A 108 3.33 24.82 -5.07
N TYR A 109 2.48 24.31 -5.95
CA TYR A 109 1.24 23.64 -5.59
C TYR A 109 1.35 22.17 -5.96
N TYR A 110 1.00 21.27 -5.04
CA TYR A 110 1.00 19.82 -5.29
C TYR A 110 -0.23 19.12 -4.73
N ARG A 111 -0.53 17.95 -5.28
CA ARG A 111 -1.49 16.99 -4.71
C ARG A 111 -1.12 15.56 -5.07
N VAL A 112 -1.68 14.61 -4.31
CA VAL A 112 -1.49 13.18 -4.52
C VAL A 112 -2.85 12.50 -4.61
N TYR A 113 -3.04 11.61 -5.60
CA TYR A 113 -4.26 10.82 -5.75
C TYR A 113 -3.99 9.44 -6.38
N PRO A 114 -4.86 8.43 -6.17
CA PRO A 114 -4.71 7.12 -6.78
C PRO A 114 -4.75 7.20 -8.31
N GLN A 115 -3.81 6.52 -8.98
CA GLN A 115 -3.76 6.46 -10.45
C GLN A 115 -5.03 5.84 -11.06
N SER A 116 -5.71 4.97 -10.32
CA SER A 116 -6.98 4.36 -10.72
C SER A 116 -8.19 5.30 -10.67
N SER A 117 -8.00 6.56 -10.24
CA SER A 117 -9.06 7.55 -10.08
C SER A 117 -8.81 8.79 -10.93
N SER A 118 -9.89 9.52 -11.24
CA SER A 118 -9.77 10.87 -11.80
C SER A 118 -9.05 11.81 -10.81
N PRO A 119 -8.35 12.86 -11.30
CA PRO A 119 -7.67 13.79 -10.42
C PRO A 119 -8.61 14.35 -9.34
N SER A 120 -8.23 14.15 -8.09
CA SER A 120 -9.04 14.46 -6.90
C SER A 120 -8.19 15.10 -5.81
N GLY A 121 -8.85 15.68 -4.81
CA GLY A 121 -8.17 16.41 -3.74
C GLY A 121 -7.80 17.85 -4.12
N SER A 122 -7.71 18.68 -3.09
CA SER A 122 -7.24 20.06 -3.20
C SER A 122 -5.73 20.11 -3.31
N PHE A 123 -5.21 21.12 -4.01
CA PHE A 123 -3.78 21.40 -3.99
C PHE A 123 -3.35 21.92 -2.61
N THR A 124 -2.19 21.46 -2.17
CA THR A 124 -1.44 21.99 -1.04
C THR A 124 -0.34 22.89 -1.58
N ASP A 125 -0.12 24.05 -0.98
CA ASP A 125 0.91 24.99 -1.43
C ASP A 125 2.15 24.99 -0.53
N VAL A 126 3.30 25.24 -1.15
CA VAL A 126 4.60 25.47 -0.52
C VAL A 126 5.06 26.86 -0.93
N ASN A 127 5.29 27.72 0.06
CA ASN A 127 5.84 29.06 -0.18
C ASN A 127 7.31 28.94 -0.57
N LEU A 128 7.71 29.50 -1.71
CA LEU A 128 9.09 29.56 -2.14
C LEU A 128 9.63 30.96 -1.80
N PRO A 129 10.38 31.14 -0.70
CA PRO A 129 10.93 32.44 -0.34
C PRO A 129 11.98 32.91 -1.36
N TRP A 130 12.18 34.22 -1.42
CA TRP A 130 13.22 34.81 -2.26
C TRP A 130 14.60 34.32 -1.81
N ALA A 131 15.41 33.83 -2.75
CA ALA A 131 16.74 33.31 -2.46
C ALA A 131 17.86 34.27 -2.91
N GLN A 132 17.86 34.67 -4.19
CA GLN A 132 18.91 35.52 -4.75
C GLN A 132 18.51 36.23 -6.04
N ASN A 133 19.33 37.21 -6.46
CA ASN A 133 19.26 37.82 -7.80
C ASN A 133 20.24 37.11 -8.74
N LEU A 134 19.81 36.81 -9.96
CA LEU A 134 20.61 36.11 -10.99
C LEU A 134 21.24 37.07 -12.02
N GLY A 135 20.95 38.38 -11.92
CA GLY A 135 21.39 39.40 -12.89
C GLY A 135 20.28 39.75 -13.89
N GLY A 136 20.38 40.90 -14.57
CA GLY A 136 19.37 41.31 -15.57
C GLY A 136 17.97 41.65 -15.02
N GLY A 137 17.76 41.52 -13.71
CA GLY A 137 16.44 41.61 -13.09
C GLY A 137 15.87 40.25 -12.67
N ASP A 138 16.54 39.16 -13.06
CA ASP A 138 16.13 37.79 -12.78
C ASP A 138 16.37 37.40 -11.33
N GLN A 139 15.52 36.52 -10.82
CA GLN A 139 15.48 36.12 -9.41
C GLN A 139 15.30 34.61 -9.28
N ALA A 140 15.83 34.04 -8.21
CA ALA A 140 15.57 32.66 -7.79
C ALA A 140 14.78 32.65 -6.48
N TRP A 141 13.84 31.72 -6.39
CA TRP A 141 12.97 31.49 -5.23
C TRP A 141 13.03 30.01 -4.86
N VAL A 142 13.37 29.70 -3.61
CA VAL A 142 13.76 28.34 -3.22
C VAL A 142 13.22 27.99 -1.83
N GLU A 143 12.63 26.80 -1.72
CA GLU A 143 12.38 26.10 -0.45
C GLU A 143 12.88 24.65 -0.59
N SER A 144 13.61 24.16 0.41
CA SER A 144 14.17 22.79 0.40
C SER A 144 14.10 22.10 1.77
N GLY A 145 13.38 22.68 2.74
CA GLY A 145 13.24 22.19 4.10
C GLY A 145 11.80 21.91 4.55
N GLN A 146 10.81 21.91 3.64
CA GLN A 146 9.39 21.70 3.96
C GLN A 146 9.11 20.32 4.60
N ALA A 147 9.85 19.29 4.18
CA ALA A 147 9.81 17.92 4.70
C ALA A 147 8.40 17.27 4.74
N ALA A 148 7.57 17.47 3.70
CA ALA A 148 6.24 16.87 3.63
C ALA A 148 6.29 15.40 3.15
N ASN A 149 5.83 14.45 3.96
CA ASN A 149 5.81 13.03 3.60
C ASN A 149 4.59 12.69 2.72
N LEU A 150 4.83 12.50 1.42
CA LEU A 150 3.80 12.28 0.39
C LEU A 150 3.15 10.90 0.46
N VAL A 151 3.74 9.93 1.16
CA VAL A 151 3.17 8.58 1.32
C VAL A 151 2.41 8.40 2.63
N ASN A 152 2.29 9.46 3.43
CA ASN A 152 1.62 9.41 4.73
C ASN A 152 0.13 9.15 4.61
N GLY A 153 -0.33 8.08 5.28
CA GLY A 153 -1.73 7.64 5.25
C GLY A 153 -2.19 7.04 3.92
N LEU A 154 -1.26 6.74 3.00
CA LEU A 154 -1.58 6.06 1.75
C LEU A 154 -1.53 4.54 1.93
N SER A 155 -2.52 3.84 1.38
CA SER A 155 -2.51 2.39 1.25
C SER A 155 -1.59 1.93 0.12
N ASP A 156 -1.30 0.63 0.04
CA ASP A 156 -0.62 0.05 -1.11
C ASP A 156 -1.33 0.40 -2.43
N GLY A 157 -0.56 0.83 -3.43
CA GLY A 157 -1.08 1.23 -4.73
C GLY A 157 -0.17 2.17 -5.50
N THR A 158 -0.56 2.47 -6.74
CA THR A 158 0.13 3.46 -7.57
C THR A 158 -0.61 4.80 -7.50
N TYR A 159 0.15 5.86 -7.26
CA TYR A 159 -0.34 7.22 -7.06
C TYR A 159 0.28 8.16 -8.08
N VAL A 160 -0.45 9.23 -8.38
CA VAL A 160 0.02 10.36 -9.18
C VAL A 160 0.42 11.48 -8.22
N LEU A 161 1.64 11.99 -8.36
CA LEU A 161 2.03 13.28 -7.83
C LEU A 161 1.84 14.31 -8.94
N GLU A 162 0.93 15.25 -8.73
CA GLU A 162 0.63 16.32 -9.67
C GLU A 162 1.03 17.67 -9.06
N LEU A 163 1.68 18.52 -9.84
CA LEU A 163 2.15 19.83 -9.38
C LEU A 163 2.16 20.91 -10.46
N TYR A 164 2.16 22.16 -10.03
CA TYR A 164 2.40 23.35 -10.85
C TYR A 164 2.99 24.47 -9.99
N TYR A 165 3.49 25.53 -10.63
CA TYR A 165 4.01 26.69 -9.93
C TYR A 165 3.21 27.94 -10.25
N GLU A 166 3.17 28.85 -9.30
CA GLU A 166 2.58 30.18 -9.45
C GLU A 166 3.59 31.24 -8.99
N ALA A 167 3.74 32.29 -9.78
CA ALA A 167 4.41 33.52 -9.38
C ALA A 167 3.44 34.69 -9.43
N SER A 168 3.37 35.46 -8.34
CA SER A 168 2.59 36.69 -8.28
C SER A 168 3.44 37.89 -8.70
N THR A 169 2.80 38.85 -9.36
CA THR A 169 3.44 40.05 -9.90
C THR A 169 2.82 41.33 -9.33
N ASN A 170 3.51 42.45 -9.56
CA ASN A 170 2.96 43.79 -9.36
C ASN A 170 3.08 44.63 -10.64
N GLY A 171 2.60 45.88 -10.61
CA GLY A 171 2.70 46.78 -11.75
C GLY A 171 1.70 46.45 -12.85
N VAL A 172 2.18 46.32 -14.09
CA VAL A 172 1.31 46.14 -15.28
C VAL A 172 0.59 44.78 -15.29
N ASP A 173 1.16 43.78 -14.63
CA ASP A 173 0.57 42.44 -14.51
C ASP A 173 -0.11 42.20 -13.15
N ALA A 174 -0.26 43.24 -12.30
CA ALA A 174 -0.84 43.11 -10.98
C ALA A 174 -2.24 42.45 -11.03
N GLY A 175 -2.39 41.34 -10.31
CA GLY A 175 -3.63 40.58 -10.25
C GLY A 175 -3.76 39.42 -11.26
N ASN A 176 -2.74 39.20 -12.11
CA ASN A 176 -2.65 38.03 -12.99
C ASN A 176 -1.46 37.15 -12.56
N PRO A 177 -1.71 36.04 -11.84
CA PRO A 177 -0.65 35.11 -11.49
C PRO A 177 -0.05 34.46 -12.74
N LEU A 178 1.27 34.26 -12.71
CA LEU A 178 2.02 33.58 -13.75
C LEU A 178 2.12 32.11 -13.39
N TYR A 179 1.65 31.23 -14.27
CA TYR A 179 1.69 29.80 -14.05
C TYR A 179 2.82 29.16 -14.85
N ASP A 180 3.55 28.25 -14.21
CA ASP A 180 4.39 27.28 -14.90
C ASP A 180 3.71 25.91 -14.85
N ASN A 181 3.35 25.41 -16.03
CA ASN A 181 2.65 24.15 -16.25
C ASN A 181 3.00 23.57 -17.62
N ASN A 182 2.67 22.30 -17.84
CA ASN A 182 2.96 21.53 -19.05
C ASN A 182 1.99 21.90 -20.20
N GLY A 183 2.04 23.15 -20.67
CA GLY A 183 1.28 23.62 -21.84
C GLY A 183 -0.24 23.63 -21.63
N GLY A 184 -0.69 23.98 -20.42
CA GLY A 184 -2.10 24.03 -20.02
C GLY A 184 -2.57 22.86 -19.15
N SER A 185 -1.75 21.83 -18.96
CA SER A 185 -1.94 20.77 -17.97
C SER A 185 -0.88 20.87 -16.87
N ASN A 186 -1.18 20.39 -15.66
CA ASN A 186 -0.16 20.35 -14.60
C ASN A 186 0.92 19.30 -14.91
N TYR A 187 2.10 19.47 -14.31
CA TYR A 187 3.14 18.45 -14.34
C TYR A 187 2.69 17.26 -13.48
N SER A 188 2.98 16.04 -13.93
CA SER A 188 2.69 14.86 -13.12
C SER A 188 3.67 13.74 -13.36
N THR A 189 3.87 12.94 -12.32
CA THR A 189 4.62 11.69 -12.34
C THR A 189 3.89 10.66 -11.47
N THR A 190 4.32 9.40 -11.53
CA THR A 190 3.73 8.33 -10.72
C THR A 190 4.73 7.78 -9.71
N PHE A 191 4.24 7.22 -8.62
CA PHE A 191 5.03 6.45 -7.67
C PHE A 191 4.17 5.33 -7.09
N THR A 192 4.80 4.30 -6.53
CA THR A 192 4.08 3.20 -5.88
C THR A 192 4.32 3.24 -4.39
N VAL A 193 3.26 3.10 -3.61
CA VAL A 193 3.35 2.67 -2.21
C VAL A 193 3.24 1.15 -2.24
N GLY A 194 4.31 0.46 -1.85
CA GLY A 194 4.46 -0.98 -2.06
C GLY A 194 4.67 -1.75 -0.77
N PRO A 195 4.25 -3.03 -0.75
CA PRO A 195 4.41 -3.90 0.41
C PRO A 195 5.89 -4.25 0.64
N ALA A 196 6.15 -4.98 1.72
CA ALA A 196 7.37 -5.76 1.91
C ALA A 196 7.72 -6.56 0.64
N VAL A 197 8.94 -6.44 0.10
CA VAL A 197 9.35 -7.15 -1.13
C VAL A 197 10.49 -8.17 -0.93
N ALA A 198 10.97 -8.33 0.31
CA ALA A 198 11.90 -9.40 0.66
C ALA A 198 11.13 -10.62 1.19
N LEU A 199 11.50 -11.83 0.77
CA LEU A 199 10.91 -13.10 1.22
C LEU A 199 11.90 -13.83 2.13
N TRP A 200 11.53 -14.11 3.39
CA TRP A 200 12.31 -15.01 4.25
C TRP A 200 11.84 -16.44 4.01
N LEU A 201 12.64 -17.20 3.27
CA LEU A 201 12.23 -18.51 2.75
C LEU A 201 12.41 -19.64 3.76
N ASP A 202 13.54 -19.63 4.46
CA ASP A 202 13.95 -20.62 5.47
C ASP A 202 14.89 -19.94 6.47
N ALA A 203 15.28 -20.64 7.54
CA ALA A 203 16.13 -20.07 8.59
C ALA A 203 17.39 -19.35 8.06
N ASN A 204 17.95 -19.82 6.94
CA ASN A 204 19.20 -19.32 6.39
C ASN A 204 19.04 -18.40 5.17
N THR A 205 17.87 -18.34 4.54
CA THR A 205 17.72 -17.73 3.21
C THR A 205 16.67 -16.64 3.15
N ILE A 206 17.12 -15.44 2.76
CA ILE A 206 16.26 -14.34 2.34
C ILE A 206 16.41 -14.14 0.82
N ALA A 207 15.29 -13.99 0.12
CA ALA A 207 15.23 -13.69 -1.30
C ALA A 207 14.78 -12.25 -1.51
N TRP A 208 15.61 -11.42 -2.14
CA TRP A 208 15.28 -10.01 -2.38
C TRP A 208 15.95 -9.51 -3.66
N ASN A 209 15.28 -8.63 -4.40
CA ASN A 209 15.86 -8.00 -5.59
C ASN A 209 15.58 -6.50 -5.59
N GLY A 210 15.92 -5.84 -4.49
CA GLY A 210 15.96 -4.37 -4.39
C GLY A 210 17.18 -3.79 -5.10
N THR A 211 17.46 -2.51 -4.88
CA THR A 211 18.66 -1.85 -5.42
C THR A 211 19.91 -2.59 -4.96
N ALA A 212 20.79 -2.96 -5.90
CA ALA A 212 22.01 -3.69 -5.60
C ALA A 212 22.95 -2.87 -4.70
N GLY A 213 23.26 -3.41 -3.52
CA GLY A 213 24.25 -2.88 -2.58
C GLY A 213 25.60 -3.58 -2.69
N SER A 214 26.64 -2.93 -2.13
CA SER A 214 27.95 -3.53 -1.84
C SER A 214 27.94 -4.37 -0.55
N SER A 215 27.02 -4.10 0.38
CA SER A 215 26.77 -4.92 1.57
C SER A 215 25.28 -4.95 1.91
N TYR A 216 24.87 -5.96 2.67
CA TYR A 216 23.49 -6.21 3.05
C TYR A 216 23.40 -6.51 4.55
N GLN A 217 22.33 -6.05 5.20
CA GLN A 217 22.07 -6.28 6.61
C GLN A 217 20.61 -6.68 6.82
N LEU A 218 20.37 -7.59 7.76
CA LEU A 218 19.07 -7.81 8.37
C LEU A 218 19.05 -7.00 9.66
N LEU A 219 18.29 -5.92 9.66
CA LEU A 219 18.09 -5.06 10.82
C LEU A 219 16.92 -5.63 11.64
N TYR A 220 17.06 -5.56 12.96
CA TYR A 220 16.06 -6.03 13.92
C TYR A 220 15.83 -5.01 15.00
N ASP A 221 14.57 -4.83 15.37
CA ASP A 221 14.15 -4.07 16.55
C ASP A 221 13.01 -4.85 17.24
N PRO A 222 13.14 -5.16 18.55
CA PRO A 222 12.07 -5.85 19.27
C PRO A 222 10.74 -5.11 19.25
N ASP A 223 10.73 -3.77 19.18
CA ASP A 223 9.56 -2.93 19.48
C ASP A 223 9.00 -2.17 18.27
N GLY A 224 9.64 -2.28 17.10
CA GLY A 224 9.13 -1.67 15.85
C GLY A 224 9.70 -0.29 15.50
N GLY A 225 10.83 0.11 16.10
CA GLY A 225 11.39 1.46 15.95
C GLY A 225 12.33 1.68 14.76
N ILE A 226 12.51 0.72 13.84
CA ILE A 226 13.35 0.91 12.65
C ILE A 226 12.69 1.92 11.70
N ASP A 227 13.40 3.01 11.46
CA ASP A 227 13.09 4.02 10.44
C ASP A 227 14.23 4.12 9.40
N THR A 228 14.27 5.20 8.61
CA THR A 228 15.35 5.43 7.63
C THR A 228 16.69 5.77 8.28
N ALA A 229 16.74 6.11 9.57
CA ALA A 229 17.90 6.65 10.26
C ALA A 229 18.77 5.59 10.94
N VAL A 230 18.71 4.32 10.52
CA VAL A 230 19.43 3.19 11.14
C VAL A 230 20.96 3.23 10.89
N ALA A 231 21.50 4.42 10.60
CA ALA A 231 22.90 4.74 10.78
C ALA A 231 23.27 4.65 12.28
N GLY A 232 23.67 3.45 12.73
CA GLY A 232 24.23 3.25 14.08
C GLY A 232 23.89 1.94 14.78
N ALA A 233 23.06 1.06 14.18
CA ALA A 233 22.82 -0.26 14.76
C ALA A 233 24.14 -1.03 14.94
N THR A 234 24.28 -1.75 16.06
CA THR A 234 25.44 -2.63 16.32
C THR A 234 25.09 -4.06 15.96
N ALA A 235 26.10 -4.94 15.86
CA ALA A 235 25.85 -6.35 15.58
C ALA A 235 24.99 -6.98 16.69
N CYS A 236 24.00 -7.79 16.31
CA CYS A 236 23.11 -8.44 17.27
C CYS A 236 23.88 -9.35 18.24
N THR A 237 23.45 -9.31 19.51
CA THR A 237 23.94 -10.22 20.55
C THR A 237 22.84 -11.21 20.89
N PHE A 238 23.03 -12.46 20.44
CA PHE A 238 22.08 -13.55 20.62
C PHE A 238 22.24 -14.25 21.99
N PRO A 239 21.21 -14.95 22.49
CA PRO A 239 19.91 -15.23 21.84
C PRO A 239 18.85 -14.15 22.03
N SER A 240 19.10 -13.12 22.86
CA SER A 240 18.09 -12.14 23.26
C SER A 240 18.51 -10.70 22.98
N PRO A 241 18.68 -10.29 21.70
CA PRO A 241 18.78 -8.88 21.37
C PRO A 241 17.51 -8.15 21.84
N ALA A 242 17.71 -7.20 22.76
CA ALA A 242 16.65 -6.40 23.39
C ALA A 242 16.70 -4.92 22.97
N VAL A 243 17.58 -4.58 22.04
CA VAL A 243 17.75 -3.25 21.46
C VAL A 243 17.94 -3.39 19.95
N PRO A 244 17.74 -2.32 19.18
CA PRO A 244 17.97 -2.35 17.74
C PRO A 244 19.37 -2.82 17.38
N CYS A 245 19.47 -3.77 16.45
CA CYS A 245 20.73 -4.37 16.04
C CYS A 245 20.68 -4.87 14.60
N TYR A 246 21.82 -5.36 14.08
CA TYR A 246 21.89 -5.95 12.75
C TYR A 246 22.60 -7.31 12.71
N VAL A 247 22.23 -8.10 11.71
CA VAL A 247 22.94 -9.30 11.26
C VAL A 247 23.48 -9.02 9.86
N ALA A 248 24.78 -9.26 9.64
CA ALA A 248 25.37 -9.12 8.31
C ALA A 248 24.88 -10.26 7.40
N LEU A 249 24.41 -9.92 6.20
CA LEU A 249 23.93 -10.89 5.22
C LEU A 249 24.98 -11.15 4.14
N THR A 250 25.11 -12.41 3.73
CA THR A 250 26.03 -12.80 2.64
C THR A 250 25.28 -13.01 1.34
N SER A 251 25.55 -12.20 0.31
CA SER A 251 25.01 -12.41 -1.03
C SER A 251 25.64 -13.65 -1.69
N SER A 252 24.81 -14.53 -2.23
CA SER A 252 25.23 -15.84 -2.77
C SER A 252 24.46 -16.23 -4.04
N GLY A 253 24.62 -15.42 -5.08
CA GLY A 253 23.96 -15.65 -6.38
C GLY A 253 22.45 -15.48 -6.31
N THR A 254 21.71 -16.31 -7.04
CA THR A 254 20.25 -16.24 -7.12
C THR A 254 19.56 -17.43 -6.45
N VAL A 255 18.34 -17.20 -6.00
CA VAL A 255 17.47 -18.23 -5.43
C VAL A 255 16.94 -19.15 -6.54
N SER A 256 16.91 -20.44 -6.24
CA SER A 256 16.28 -21.48 -7.04
C SER A 256 15.90 -22.65 -6.13
N GLY A 257 14.96 -23.49 -6.57
CA GLY A 257 14.61 -24.74 -5.85
C GLY A 257 13.66 -24.60 -4.67
N TYR A 258 12.80 -23.57 -4.65
CA TYR A 258 11.74 -23.40 -3.63
C TYR A 258 10.34 -23.59 -4.26
N PRO A 259 9.79 -24.82 -4.28
CA PRO A 259 8.48 -25.09 -4.89
C PRO A 259 7.32 -24.33 -4.23
N LYS A 260 7.41 -24.06 -2.93
CA LYS A 260 6.42 -23.24 -2.19
C LYS A 260 6.47 -21.75 -2.58
N ASN A 261 7.60 -21.28 -3.12
CA ASN A 261 7.85 -19.88 -3.43
C ASN A 261 8.42 -19.74 -4.86
N PRO A 262 7.65 -20.10 -5.91
CA PRO A 262 8.14 -20.01 -7.28
C PRO A 262 8.52 -18.57 -7.67
N ASN A 263 7.83 -17.58 -7.11
CA ASN A 263 8.10 -16.15 -7.25
C ASN A 263 9.45 -15.70 -6.66
N ALA A 264 10.11 -16.52 -5.83
CA ALA A 264 11.45 -16.24 -5.33
C ALA A 264 12.56 -16.60 -6.33
N THR A 265 12.25 -17.38 -7.37
CA THR A 265 13.26 -17.85 -8.33
C THR A 265 13.88 -16.68 -9.08
N GLY A 266 15.22 -16.62 -9.08
CA GLY A 266 15.98 -15.56 -9.76
C GLY A 266 16.23 -14.31 -8.92
N LEU A 267 15.59 -14.17 -7.75
CA LEU A 267 15.90 -13.09 -6.80
C LEU A 267 17.30 -13.30 -6.19
N THR A 268 17.93 -12.23 -5.70
CA THR A 268 19.22 -12.33 -5.02
C THR A 268 19.07 -13.15 -3.75
N ARG A 269 19.96 -14.13 -3.56
CA ARG A 269 20.02 -14.96 -2.36
C ARG A 269 20.89 -14.27 -1.31
N LEU A 270 20.29 -13.94 -0.17
CA LEU A 270 20.98 -13.38 0.99
C LEU A 270 20.96 -14.40 2.12
N LEU A 271 22.14 -14.80 2.58
CA LEU A 271 22.31 -15.80 3.64
C LEU A 271 22.41 -15.13 5.00
N THR A 272 21.65 -15.62 5.98
CA THR A 272 21.62 -15.08 7.36
C THR A 272 22.75 -15.63 8.22
N GLY A 273 23.10 -16.91 8.07
CA GLY A 273 24.07 -17.60 8.93
C GLY A 273 23.61 -17.78 10.38
N LEU A 274 22.32 -17.62 10.66
CA LEU A 274 21.73 -17.70 11.99
C LEU A 274 21.36 -19.14 12.37
N ALA A 275 21.35 -19.43 13.68
CA ALA A 275 20.74 -20.64 14.19
C ALA A 275 19.21 -20.48 14.29
N ASP A 276 18.46 -21.58 14.23
CA ASP A 276 17.00 -21.57 14.29
C ASP A 276 16.46 -20.78 15.51
N ALA A 277 17.07 -20.95 16.69
CA ALA A 277 16.66 -20.23 17.90
C ALA A 277 16.78 -18.71 17.77
N ASP A 278 17.81 -18.24 17.05
CA ASP A 278 18.04 -16.83 16.81
C ASP A 278 17.03 -16.28 15.81
N VAL A 279 16.73 -17.03 14.74
CA VAL A 279 15.68 -16.68 13.78
C VAL A 279 14.31 -16.59 14.47
N LYS A 280 13.97 -17.58 15.31
CA LYS A 280 12.74 -17.58 16.11
C LYS A 280 12.63 -16.35 17.00
N HIS A 281 13.74 -15.87 17.58
CA HIS A 281 13.74 -14.62 18.36
C HIS A 281 13.50 -13.40 17.47
N LEU A 282 14.20 -13.27 16.34
CA LEU A 282 14.03 -12.13 15.44
C LEU A 282 12.60 -12.02 14.88
N LEU A 283 11.93 -13.15 14.64
CA LEU A 283 10.55 -13.21 14.14
C LEU A 283 9.49 -12.70 15.13
N LYS A 284 9.84 -12.40 16.38
CA LYS A 284 8.95 -11.80 17.38
C LYS A 284 8.99 -10.26 17.41
N GLY A 285 9.83 -9.65 16.58
CA GLY A 285 9.95 -8.20 16.46
C GLY A 285 9.90 -7.75 15.00
N GLN A 286 10.29 -6.49 14.77
CA GLN A 286 10.43 -5.93 13.45
C GLN A 286 11.73 -6.41 12.81
N VAL A 287 11.64 -6.86 11.56
CA VAL A 287 12.78 -7.26 10.74
C VAL A 287 12.70 -6.60 9.37
N VAL A 288 13.81 -5.98 8.97
CA VAL A 288 13.94 -5.35 7.65
C VAL A 288 15.26 -5.72 7.02
N VAL A 289 15.29 -5.81 5.70
CA VAL A 289 16.52 -6.06 4.94
C VAL A 289 16.94 -4.75 4.30
N ALA A 290 18.20 -4.39 4.47
CA ALA A 290 18.81 -3.16 3.99
C ALA A 290 20.01 -3.45 3.08
N ALA A 291 20.17 -2.65 2.02
CA ALA A 291 21.31 -2.65 1.12
C ALA A 291 22.08 -1.34 1.25
N TYR A 292 23.41 -1.40 1.25
CA TYR A 292 24.29 -0.24 1.38
C TYR A 292 25.28 -0.17 0.22
N ASN A 293 25.64 1.04 -0.25
CA ASN A 293 26.68 1.22 -1.24
C ASN A 293 28.10 1.06 -0.64
N SER A 294 29.14 1.16 -1.47
CA SER A 294 30.54 1.03 -1.05
C SER A 294 31.00 2.12 -0.08
N GLY A 295 30.28 3.25 0.00
CA GLY A 295 30.51 4.33 0.96
C GLY A 295 29.79 4.13 2.29
N GLY A 296 29.02 3.05 2.44
CA GLY A 296 28.24 2.76 3.65
C GLY A 296 26.91 3.50 3.75
N ALA A 297 26.46 4.18 2.68
CA ALA A 297 25.15 4.83 2.67
C ALA A 297 24.06 3.83 2.26
N LEU A 298 22.90 3.91 2.91
CA LEU A 298 21.71 3.12 2.60
C LEU A 298 21.23 3.42 1.17
N VAL A 299 20.98 2.38 0.37
CA VAL A 299 20.47 2.51 -1.01
C VAL A 299 19.11 1.87 -1.22
N ASP A 300 18.72 0.91 -0.38
CA ASP A 300 17.38 0.35 -0.39
C ASP A 300 17.09 -0.36 0.94
N VAL A 301 15.81 -0.43 1.31
CA VAL A 301 15.35 -1.08 2.53
C VAL A 301 13.92 -1.56 2.34
N THR A 302 13.58 -2.71 2.91
CA THR A 302 12.21 -3.24 2.89
C THR A 302 11.96 -4.18 4.07
N HIS A 303 10.71 -4.27 4.50
CA HIS A 303 10.27 -5.33 5.42
C HIS A 303 10.42 -6.71 4.78
N VAL A 304 10.43 -7.72 5.64
CA VAL A 304 10.52 -9.13 5.23
C VAL A 304 9.19 -9.83 5.39
N GLN A 305 8.82 -10.66 4.42
CA GLN A 305 7.67 -11.56 4.45
C GLN A 305 8.08 -12.91 5.09
N PRO A 306 7.56 -13.28 6.28
CA PRO A 306 8.12 -14.39 7.07
C PRO A 306 7.36 -15.73 6.94
N GLN A 307 6.34 -15.83 6.08
CA GLN A 307 5.44 -16.99 6.07
C GLN A 307 6.17 -18.32 5.84
N SER A 308 7.17 -18.32 4.94
CA SER A 308 7.91 -19.53 4.59
C SER A 308 8.92 -19.95 5.65
N VAL A 309 9.62 -19.00 6.27
CA VAL A 309 10.51 -19.31 7.41
C VAL A 309 9.73 -19.75 8.65
N LEU A 310 8.51 -19.25 8.87
CA LEU A 310 7.62 -19.76 9.93
C LEU A 310 7.25 -21.22 9.67
N ASP A 311 6.92 -21.55 8.42
CA ASP A 311 6.66 -22.94 8.02
C ASP A 311 7.89 -23.84 8.25
N ASP A 312 9.06 -23.40 7.81
CA ASP A 312 10.34 -24.11 7.95
C ASP A 312 10.66 -24.42 9.42
N LEU A 313 10.47 -23.44 10.31
CA LEU A 313 10.84 -23.52 11.72
C LEU A 313 9.83 -24.22 12.63
N TYR A 314 8.54 -24.18 12.28
CA TYR A 314 7.46 -24.55 13.20
C TYR A 314 6.48 -25.58 12.65
N ALA A 315 6.21 -25.61 11.34
CA ALA A 315 5.06 -26.36 10.81
C ALA A 315 5.14 -27.85 11.12
N THR A 316 6.32 -28.46 11.01
CA THR A 316 6.50 -29.91 11.27
C THR A 316 6.07 -30.31 12.69
N ALA A 317 6.36 -29.46 13.69
CA ALA A 317 5.93 -29.71 15.07
C ALA A 317 4.48 -29.27 15.31
N ALA A 318 4.05 -28.16 14.70
CA ALA A 318 2.73 -27.58 14.89
C ALA A 318 1.58 -28.46 14.32
N VAL A 319 1.79 -29.15 13.19
CA VAL A 319 0.75 -29.98 12.56
C VAL A 319 0.29 -31.17 13.42
N ALA A 320 1.08 -31.58 14.41
CA ALA A 320 0.71 -32.63 15.34
C ALA A 320 -0.17 -32.12 16.51
N ALA A 321 -0.25 -30.80 16.71
CA ALA A 321 -1.03 -30.20 17.78
C ALA A 321 -2.52 -30.13 17.40
N THR A 322 -3.40 -30.35 18.38
CA THR A 322 -4.83 -30.02 18.24
C THR A 322 -5.03 -28.58 18.71
N LEU A 323 -5.49 -27.71 17.82
CA LEU A 323 -5.70 -26.29 18.10
C LEU A 323 -7.15 -26.01 18.53
N GLY A 324 -7.36 -24.88 19.19
CA GLY A 324 -8.64 -24.52 19.79
C GLY A 324 -8.83 -25.13 21.17
N VAL A 325 -10.08 -25.47 21.48
CA VAL A 325 -10.47 -26.01 22.79
C VAL A 325 -10.58 -27.53 22.70
N THR A 326 -9.90 -28.23 23.60
CA THR A 326 -10.02 -29.69 23.77
C THR A 326 -10.39 -30.03 25.20
N TYR A 327 -11.13 -31.12 25.42
CA TYR A 327 -11.53 -31.55 26.75
C TYR A 327 -10.82 -32.85 27.12
N THR A 328 -9.93 -32.79 28.11
CA THR A 328 -9.30 -34.00 28.66
C THR A 328 -10.33 -34.76 29.49
N GLN A 329 -10.56 -36.04 29.15
CA GLN A 329 -11.57 -36.89 29.79
C GLN A 329 -12.97 -36.24 29.85
N GLY A 330 -13.32 -35.40 28.87
CA GLY A 330 -14.63 -34.75 28.77
C GLY A 330 -14.94 -33.74 29.89
N THR A 331 -13.95 -33.27 30.64
CA THR A 331 -14.20 -32.39 31.80
C THR A 331 -13.27 -31.20 31.93
N THR A 332 -11.99 -31.32 31.56
CA THR A 332 -11.03 -30.22 31.73
C THR A 332 -10.66 -29.60 30.40
N PRO A 333 -11.06 -28.34 30.12
CA PRO A 333 -10.71 -27.68 28.87
C PRO A 333 -9.24 -27.30 28.84
N THR A 334 -8.59 -27.54 27.70
CA THR A 334 -7.27 -27.02 27.33
C THR A 334 -7.44 -26.16 26.09
N VAL A 335 -6.89 -24.95 26.15
CA VAL A 335 -6.94 -23.97 25.05
C VAL A 335 -5.56 -23.92 24.39
N GLN A 336 -5.52 -24.03 23.07
CA GLN A 336 -4.28 -24.03 22.28
C GLN A 336 -4.37 -23.09 21.08
N LEU A 337 -3.39 -22.19 20.93
CA LEU A 337 -3.29 -21.21 19.85
C LEU A 337 -1.92 -21.27 19.18
N TRP A 338 -1.87 -21.40 17.86
CA TRP A 338 -0.61 -21.24 17.11
C TRP A 338 -0.33 -19.75 16.88
N ALA A 339 0.71 -19.23 17.51
CA ALA A 339 1.09 -17.81 17.44
C ALA A 339 2.61 -17.64 17.59
N PRO A 340 3.42 -18.15 16.64
CA PRO A 340 4.88 -18.25 16.78
C PRO A 340 5.60 -16.89 16.83
N THR A 341 5.00 -15.84 16.29
CA THR A 341 5.54 -14.47 16.31
C THR A 341 5.08 -13.67 17.52
N ALA A 342 4.18 -14.20 18.35
CA ALA A 342 3.71 -13.52 19.55
C ALA A 342 4.83 -13.44 20.59
N LYS A 343 4.88 -12.30 21.28
CA LYS A 343 5.71 -12.09 22.47
C LYS A 343 5.05 -12.72 23.70
N SER A 344 3.73 -12.56 23.81
CA SER A 344 2.93 -13.19 24.87
C SER A 344 1.50 -13.48 24.39
N VAL A 345 0.88 -14.50 24.99
CA VAL A 345 -0.53 -14.85 24.77
C VAL A 345 -1.19 -15.07 26.12
N THR A 346 -2.37 -14.47 26.33
CA THR A 346 -3.16 -14.62 27.55
C THR A 346 -4.63 -14.92 27.20
N VAL A 347 -5.25 -15.90 27.87
CA VAL A 347 -6.71 -16.07 27.84
C VAL A 347 -7.34 -15.05 28.79
N ARG A 348 -8.21 -14.18 28.25
CA ARG A 348 -9.15 -13.37 29.03
C ARG A 348 -10.47 -14.12 29.14
N ARG A 349 -10.72 -14.77 30.29
CA ARG A 349 -11.91 -15.59 30.55
C ARG A 349 -13.01 -14.78 31.23
N TYR A 350 -14.25 -14.94 30.75
CA TYR A 350 -15.46 -14.29 31.21
C TYR A 350 -16.48 -15.36 31.63
N ALA A 351 -17.14 -15.18 32.76
CA ALA A 351 -18.12 -16.15 33.28
C ALA A 351 -19.40 -16.24 32.43
N ASP A 352 -19.67 -15.24 31.60
CA ASP A 352 -20.81 -15.21 30.70
C ASP A 352 -20.53 -14.32 29.47
N SER A 353 -21.46 -14.31 28.52
CA SER A 353 -21.33 -13.59 27.23
C SER A 353 -21.41 -12.08 27.35
N THR A 354 -21.91 -11.54 28.47
CA THR A 354 -22.25 -10.11 28.62
C THR A 354 -21.39 -9.39 29.66
N THR A 355 -20.85 -10.10 30.65
CA THR A 355 -20.03 -9.51 31.72
C THR A 355 -18.78 -8.88 31.15
N THR A 356 -18.38 -7.73 31.68
CA THR A 356 -17.13 -7.06 31.29
C THR A 356 -15.94 -7.50 32.15
N ILE A 357 -16.21 -8.22 33.25
CA ILE A 357 -15.18 -8.69 34.18
C ILE A 357 -14.53 -9.95 33.61
N SER A 358 -13.22 -9.89 33.41
CA SER A 358 -12.40 -11.03 32.96
C SER A 358 -11.39 -11.44 34.02
N THR A 359 -11.04 -12.72 34.04
CA THR A 359 -9.82 -13.24 34.67
C THR A 359 -8.79 -13.58 33.59
N THR A 360 -7.51 -13.33 33.85
CA THR A 360 -6.43 -13.55 32.89
C THR A 360 -5.65 -14.81 33.21
N HIS A 361 -5.32 -15.60 32.19
CA HIS A 361 -4.55 -16.84 32.31
C HIS A 361 -3.46 -16.84 31.24
N PRO A 362 -2.18 -16.63 31.58
CA PRO A 362 -1.10 -16.64 30.60
C PRO A 362 -0.92 -18.05 30.03
N LEU A 363 -0.70 -18.14 28.71
CA LEU A 363 -0.37 -19.39 28.05
C LEU A 363 1.16 -19.61 28.09
N THR A 364 1.57 -20.87 27.97
CA THR A 364 2.96 -21.26 27.80
C THR A 364 3.22 -21.66 26.35
N GLU A 365 4.26 -21.09 25.74
CA GLU A 365 4.73 -21.43 24.40
C GLU A 365 5.52 -22.74 24.40
N ASP A 366 5.19 -23.64 23.48
CA ASP A 366 6.07 -24.73 23.08
C ASP A 366 7.04 -24.24 22.00
N ALA A 367 8.33 -24.16 22.32
CA ALA A 367 9.34 -23.56 21.44
C ALA A 367 9.54 -24.32 20.11
N ALA A 368 9.18 -25.60 20.04
CA ALA A 368 9.30 -26.40 18.83
C ALA A 368 8.20 -26.03 17.81
N SER A 369 6.95 -25.91 18.28
CA SER A 369 5.77 -25.70 17.44
C SER A 369 5.30 -24.24 17.36
N GLY A 370 5.68 -23.38 18.31
CA GLY A 370 5.13 -22.03 18.45
C GLY A 370 3.66 -22.02 18.90
N VAL A 371 3.17 -23.16 19.41
CA VAL A 371 1.83 -23.29 19.97
C VAL A 371 1.86 -22.85 21.43
N TRP A 372 0.95 -21.95 21.77
CA TRP A 372 0.68 -21.49 23.13
C TRP A 372 -0.43 -22.33 23.72
N SER A 373 -0.30 -22.73 24.98
CA SER A 373 -1.35 -23.52 25.66
C SER A 373 -1.59 -23.13 27.11
N VAL A 374 -2.83 -23.32 27.56
CA VAL A 374 -3.20 -23.30 28.98
C VAL A 374 -4.27 -24.35 29.25
N THR A 375 -4.10 -25.13 30.32
CA THR A 375 -5.12 -26.05 30.81
C THR A 375 -5.87 -25.40 31.97
N GLY A 376 -7.20 -25.34 31.83
CA GLY A 376 -8.08 -24.76 32.82
C GLY A 376 -8.47 -25.72 33.93
N VAL A 377 -9.65 -25.48 34.49
CA VAL A 377 -10.33 -26.37 35.43
C VAL A 377 -11.74 -26.66 34.92
N PRO A 378 -12.43 -27.72 35.39
CA PRO A 378 -13.76 -28.06 34.87
C PRO A 378 -14.81 -26.96 34.95
N ALA A 379 -14.69 -26.04 35.91
CA ALA A 379 -15.59 -24.89 36.04
C ALA A 379 -15.45 -23.85 34.92
N TRP A 380 -14.50 -24.00 34.00
CA TRP A 380 -14.40 -23.15 32.81
C TRP A 380 -15.35 -23.59 31.69
N ASP A 381 -15.97 -24.77 31.79
CA ASP A 381 -16.92 -25.20 30.78
C ASP A 381 -18.04 -24.15 30.60
N ARG A 382 -18.37 -23.84 29.34
CA ARG A 382 -19.33 -22.80 28.92
C ARG A 382 -18.95 -21.35 29.22
N ASP A 383 -17.82 -21.07 29.88
CA ASP A 383 -17.28 -19.71 30.00
C ASP A 383 -16.89 -19.17 28.61
N PHE A 384 -16.87 -17.85 28.49
CA PHE A 384 -16.48 -17.15 27.27
C PHE A 384 -15.04 -16.65 27.37
N TYR A 385 -14.36 -16.44 26.25
CA TYR A 385 -13.00 -15.94 26.24
C TYR A 385 -12.63 -15.16 24.98
N LEU A 386 -11.56 -14.38 25.14
CA LEU A 386 -10.76 -13.80 24.07
C LEU A 386 -9.29 -14.12 24.35
N PHE A 387 -8.48 -14.23 23.30
CA PHE A 387 -7.04 -14.13 23.45
C PHE A 387 -6.64 -12.66 23.49
N ASP A 388 -5.75 -12.32 24.40
CA ASP A 388 -4.95 -11.10 24.40
C ASP A 388 -3.56 -11.48 23.91
N VAL A 389 -3.24 -11.06 22.67
CA VAL A 389 -2.02 -11.43 21.95
C VAL A 389 -1.14 -10.19 21.82
N GLU A 390 0.02 -10.22 22.46
CA GLU A 390 1.06 -9.21 22.29
C GLU A 390 1.96 -9.61 21.12
N VAL A 391 1.93 -8.82 20.04
CA VAL A 391 2.62 -9.18 18.78
C VAL A 391 3.03 -7.93 18.01
N TYR A 392 4.16 -7.99 17.30
CA TYR A 392 4.53 -6.95 16.33
C TYR A 392 3.59 -7.01 15.12
N VAL A 393 2.97 -5.87 14.78
CA VAL A 393 2.03 -5.73 13.67
C VAL A 393 2.70 -4.90 12.56
N PRO A 394 3.11 -5.52 11.44
CA PRO A 394 3.86 -4.83 10.40
C PRO A 394 3.16 -3.60 9.79
N SER A 395 1.82 -3.58 9.73
CA SER A 395 1.08 -2.43 9.19
C SER A 395 1.04 -1.21 10.12
N GLU A 396 1.38 -1.41 11.39
CA GLU A 396 1.34 -0.38 12.44
C GLU A 396 2.76 -0.02 12.93
N ASP A 397 3.78 -0.75 12.47
CA ASP A 397 5.16 -0.68 12.95
C ASP A 397 5.29 -0.60 14.47
N ALA A 398 4.48 -1.40 15.16
CA ALA A 398 4.38 -1.38 16.60
C ALA A 398 4.04 -2.75 17.15
N VAL A 399 4.44 -2.97 18.40
CA VAL A 399 3.97 -4.09 19.21
C VAL A 399 2.64 -3.70 19.84
N LEU A 400 1.60 -4.49 19.55
CA LEU A 400 0.23 -4.21 19.99
C LEU A 400 -0.34 -5.39 20.78
N HIS A 401 -1.33 -5.08 21.62
CA HIS A 401 -2.19 -6.06 22.28
C HIS A 401 -3.50 -6.20 21.50
N ASN A 402 -3.68 -7.34 20.84
CA ASN A 402 -4.87 -7.64 20.06
C ASN A 402 -5.81 -8.55 20.86
N LEU A 403 -7.05 -8.09 21.07
CA LEU A 403 -8.12 -8.93 21.60
C LEU A 403 -8.82 -9.64 20.45
N VAL A 404 -8.64 -10.96 20.38
CA VAL A 404 -9.14 -11.76 19.24
C VAL A 404 -9.92 -12.97 19.72
N THR A 405 -10.93 -13.35 18.94
CA THR A 405 -11.58 -14.65 19.09
C THR A 405 -10.65 -15.78 18.64
N ASP A 406 -10.94 -16.98 19.11
CA ASP A 406 -10.22 -18.18 18.70
C ASP A 406 -10.55 -18.54 17.25
N PRO A 407 -9.54 -18.66 16.34
CA PRO A 407 -9.78 -19.11 14.97
C PRO A 407 -10.36 -20.53 14.88
N TYR A 408 -10.25 -21.31 15.96
CA TYR A 408 -10.82 -22.66 16.11
C TYR A 408 -12.07 -22.67 17.01
N ALA A 409 -12.72 -21.52 17.24
CA ALA A 409 -13.94 -21.44 18.03
C ALA A 409 -15.07 -22.32 17.47
N SER A 410 -15.66 -23.15 18.34
CA SER A 410 -16.82 -24.00 18.01
C SER A 410 -18.16 -23.44 18.49
N SER A 411 -18.13 -22.43 19.37
CA SER A 411 -19.29 -21.65 19.81
C SER A 411 -18.85 -20.22 20.11
N LEU A 412 -19.79 -19.28 19.98
CA LEU A 412 -19.55 -17.84 20.00
C LEU A 412 -20.67 -17.13 20.77
N SER A 413 -20.36 -15.98 21.36
CA SER A 413 -21.39 -15.04 21.81
C SER A 413 -22.08 -14.38 20.61
N THR A 414 -23.18 -13.66 20.87
CA THR A 414 -23.84 -12.82 19.87
C THR A 414 -22.83 -11.97 19.11
N ASN A 415 -22.98 -11.90 17.78
CA ASN A 415 -22.09 -11.18 16.86
C ASN A 415 -20.62 -11.62 16.88
N SER A 416 -20.31 -12.82 17.39
CA SER A 416 -18.94 -13.34 17.46
C SER A 416 -18.00 -12.48 18.31
N GLU A 417 -18.53 -11.75 19.29
CA GLU A 417 -17.72 -10.86 20.14
C GLU A 417 -16.77 -11.63 21.06
N ARG A 418 -17.07 -12.90 21.36
CA ARG A 418 -16.25 -13.80 22.19
C ARG A 418 -16.39 -15.25 21.74
N SER A 419 -15.33 -16.02 21.89
CA SER A 419 -15.36 -17.48 21.79
C SER A 419 -15.93 -18.09 23.06
N GLN A 420 -16.50 -19.29 22.98
CA GLN A 420 -16.99 -20.03 24.13
C GLN A 420 -16.25 -21.36 24.27
N LEU A 421 -15.86 -21.68 25.49
CA LEU A 421 -15.38 -23.01 25.85
C LEU A 421 -16.55 -23.98 25.80
N VAL A 422 -16.51 -24.95 24.88
CA VAL A 422 -17.60 -25.91 24.70
C VAL A 422 -17.07 -27.27 24.27
N ASP A 423 -17.61 -28.32 24.88
CA ASP A 423 -17.47 -29.69 24.39
C ASP A 423 -18.67 -30.03 23.49
N LEU A 424 -18.45 -30.18 22.18
CA LEU A 424 -19.51 -30.52 21.22
C LEU A 424 -20.03 -31.97 21.40
N ASP A 425 -19.30 -32.82 22.12
CA ASP A 425 -19.75 -34.18 22.42
C ASP A 425 -20.75 -34.25 23.59
N ASP A 426 -20.96 -33.14 24.31
CA ASP A 426 -21.94 -33.02 25.39
C ASP A 426 -23.35 -33.40 24.91
N ALA A 427 -23.98 -34.33 25.64
CA ALA A 427 -25.33 -34.80 25.36
C ALA A 427 -26.36 -33.67 25.37
N GLY A 428 -26.12 -32.59 26.14
CA GLY A 428 -26.98 -31.41 26.18
C GLY A 428 -27.02 -30.61 24.88
N LEU A 429 -26.09 -30.83 23.95
CA LEU A 429 -26.03 -30.18 22.64
C LEU A 429 -26.56 -31.03 21.49
N LYS A 430 -26.98 -32.26 21.78
CA LYS A 430 -27.40 -33.24 20.79
C LYS A 430 -28.91 -33.40 20.80
N PRO A 431 -29.61 -33.25 19.66
CA PRO A 431 -31.03 -33.59 19.60
C PRO A 431 -31.24 -35.10 19.79
N THR A 432 -32.45 -35.50 20.19
CA THR A 432 -32.81 -36.91 20.32
C THR A 432 -32.50 -37.69 19.04
N GLY A 433 -31.75 -38.79 19.17
CA GLY A 433 -31.39 -39.67 18.05
C GLY A 433 -30.15 -39.25 17.26
N TRP A 434 -29.49 -38.15 17.63
CA TRP A 434 -28.29 -37.63 16.93
C TRP A 434 -27.20 -38.69 16.73
N ASP A 435 -26.75 -39.34 17.80
CA ASP A 435 -25.67 -40.35 17.74
C ASP A 435 -26.08 -41.63 16.98
N THR A 436 -27.36 -41.79 16.67
CA THR A 436 -27.93 -42.94 15.94
C THR A 436 -28.43 -42.60 14.55
N LEU A 437 -28.26 -41.36 14.09
CA LEU A 437 -28.76 -40.89 12.80
C LEU A 437 -28.08 -41.64 11.64
N THR A 438 -28.87 -42.35 10.84
CA THR A 438 -28.40 -42.99 9.60
C THR A 438 -28.89 -42.21 8.38
N LYS A 439 -27.98 -41.76 7.53
CA LYS A 439 -28.33 -41.11 6.25
C LYS A 439 -28.87 -42.13 5.23
N PRO A 440 -29.78 -41.73 4.31
CA PRO A 440 -30.21 -42.59 3.22
C PRO A 440 -29.03 -43.08 2.37
N THR A 441 -29.13 -44.29 1.82
CA THR A 441 -28.09 -44.86 0.96
C THR A 441 -28.03 -44.10 -0.37
N LEU A 442 -26.84 -43.66 -0.76
CA LEU A 442 -26.54 -43.16 -2.10
C LEU A 442 -25.83 -44.27 -2.88
N ALA A 443 -26.51 -44.88 -3.86
CA ALA A 443 -25.96 -46.03 -4.59
C ALA A 443 -24.83 -45.61 -5.54
N ASN A 444 -25.04 -44.53 -6.31
CA ASN A 444 -24.04 -43.96 -7.19
C ASN A 444 -24.02 -42.43 -7.11
N PHE A 445 -22.89 -41.81 -7.47
CA PHE A 445 -22.77 -40.34 -7.46
C PHE A 445 -23.65 -39.68 -8.53
N GLU A 446 -23.96 -40.37 -9.63
CA GLU A 446 -24.90 -39.91 -10.66
C GLU A 446 -26.36 -39.84 -10.20
N ASP A 447 -26.71 -40.46 -9.06
CA ASP A 447 -28.06 -40.39 -8.49
C ASP A 447 -28.30 -39.06 -7.73
N ILE A 448 -27.27 -38.23 -7.56
CA ILE A 448 -27.36 -36.95 -6.84
C ILE A 448 -28.19 -35.94 -7.67
N THR A 449 -29.26 -35.42 -7.07
CA THR A 449 -29.93 -34.19 -7.50
C THR A 449 -29.74 -33.12 -6.41
N ILE A 450 -29.19 -31.96 -6.79
CA ILE A 450 -28.87 -30.88 -5.84
C ILE A 450 -29.94 -29.79 -5.92
N TYR A 451 -30.45 -29.39 -4.76
CA TYR A 451 -31.27 -28.20 -4.61
C TYR A 451 -30.50 -27.15 -3.82
N GLU A 452 -30.08 -26.07 -4.49
CA GLU A 452 -29.43 -24.94 -3.84
C GLU A 452 -30.49 -24.07 -3.14
N MET A 453 -30.23 -23.71 -1.88
CA MET A 453 -31.17 -22.98 -1.06
C MET A 453 -30.47 -22.09 -0.06
N HIS A 454 -31.05 -20.91 0.16
CA HIS A 454 -30.64 -20.01 1.24
C HIS A 454 -31.57 -20.18 2.45
N LEU A 455 -30.98 -20.26 3.65
CA LEU A 455 -31.71 -20.55 4.89
C LEU A 455 -32.77 -19.49 5.21
N ARG A 456 -32.49 -18.20 4.97
CA ARG A 456 -33.49 -17.14 5.18
C ARG A 456 -34.62 -17.27 4.18
N ASP A 457 -34.29 -17.47 2.92
CA ASP A 457 -35.23 -17.42 1.81
C ASP A 457 -36.26 -18.55 1.89
N PHE A 458 -35.84 -19.69 2.44
CA PHE A 458 -36.68 -20.86 2.67
C PHE A 458 -38.01 -20.54 3.36
N SER A 459 -38.00 -19.73 4.44
CA SER A 459 -39.19 -19.57 5.29
C SER A 459 -39.51 -18.14 5.70
N ILE A 460 -38.72 -17.13 5.31
CA ILE A 460 -38.95 -15.74 5.79
C ILE A 460 -40.35 -15.21 5.47
N ASN A 461 -40.92 -15.63 4.34
CA ASN A 461 -42.27 -15.26 3.91
C ASN A 461 -43.30 -16.37 4.08
N ASP A 462 -42.92 -17.51 4.66
CA ASP A 462 -43.85 -18.62 4.87
C ASP A 462 -44.65 -18.39 6.15
N SER A 463 -45.95 -18.09 5.98
CA SER A 463 -46.84 -17.84 7.11
C SER A 463 -47.20 -19.08 7.91
N THR A 464 -46.95 -20.28 7.39
CA THR A 464 -47.20 -21.56 8.09
C THR A 464 -46.13 -21.86 9.16
N VAL A 465 -44.92 -21.32 8.99
CA VAL A 465 -43.84 -21.39 9.98
C VAL A 465 -44.10 -20.37 11.10
N GLY A 466 -43.84 -20.78 12.34
CA GLY A 466 -43.94 -19.91 13.51
C GLY A 466 -43.06 -18.67 13.39
N ALA A 467 -43.57 -17.51 13.78
CA ALA A 467 -42.92 -16.22 13.51
C ALA A 467 -41.49 -16.10 14.06
N SER A 468 -41.17 -16.75 15.18
CA SER A 468 -39.82 -16.77 15.76
C SER A 468 -38.81 -17.59 14.96
N ASP A 469 -39.28 -18.55 14.16
CA ASP A 469 -38.43 -19.57 13.55
C ASP A 469 -38.21 -19.30 12.06
N ARG A 470 -38.95 -18.34 11.48
CA ARG A 470 -38.81 -17.91 10.09
C ARG A 470 -37.42 -17.38 9.81
N GLY A 471 -36.80 -17.92 8.76
CA GLY A 471 -35.42 -17.63 8.37
C GLY A 471 -34.37 -18.10 9.38
N THR A 472 -34.69 -19.12 10.19
CA THR A 472 -33.76 -19.78 11.14
C THR A 472 -33.62 -21.28 10.82
N TYR A 473 -32.68 -21.96 11.46
CA TYR A 473 -32.55 -23.43 11.34
C TYR A 473 -33.80 -24.19 11.81
N LEU A 474 -34.55 -23.66 12.78
CA LEU A 474 -35.75 -24.31 13.31
C LEU A 474 -36.91 -24.36 12.32
N ALA A 475 -36.89 -23.55 11.25
CA ALA A 475 -37.91 -23.63 10.21
C ALA A 475 -37.99 -25.03 9.56
N PHE A 476 -36.90 -25.78 9.51
CA PHE A 476 -36.85 -27.12 8.91
C PHE A 476 -37.48 -28.22 9.78
N THR A 477 -37.88 -27.91 11.02
CA THR A 477 -38.59 -28.86 11.89
C THR A 477 -40.11 -28.77 11.75
N TYR A 478 -40.62 -27.82 10.95
CA TYR A 478 -42.04 -27.70 10.65
C TYR A 478 -42.40 -28.68 9.52
N ASP A 479 -43.53 -29.35 9.65
CA ASP A 479 -44.08 -30.14 8.56
C ASP A 479 -44.44 -29.20 7.40
N GLY A 480 -43.89 -29.46 6.21
CA GLY A 480 -44.30 -28.77 5.00
C GLY A 480 -45.61 -29.35 4.45
N ASP A 481 -46.39 -28.54 3.71
CA ASP A 481 -47.58 -28.98 2.98
C ASP A 481 -47.26 -29.75 1.68
N GLY A 482 -46.07 -30.37 1.61
CA GLY A 482 -45.52 -31.03 0.41
C GLY A 482 -46.14 -32.37 0.07
#